data_AF-A0A0A9YI89-F1
#
_entry.id   AF-A0A0A9YI89-F1
#
_cell.length_a   1.000
_cell.length_b   1.000
_cell.length_c   1.000
_cell.angle_alpha   90.00
_cell.angle_beta   90.00
_cell.angle_gamma   90.00
#
_symmetry.space_group_name_H-M   'P 1'
#
loop_
_entity.id
_entity.type
_entity.pdbx_description
1 polymer ?
#
loop_
_entity_poly.entity_id
_entity_poly.type
_entity_poly.pdbx_seq_one_letter_code
_entity_poly.pdbx_strand_id
1 'polypeptide(L)'
;MKIALILSAMFGIAFSATGFDTSQAGKKHCTYKGHKIGLGMVYQPPRECMELQCFADSTGKRVAELEMVSCGVRIVLIHGEKEKKFIKPQPSLDLKYPECCPTIYEFIPDDETKKSTSSKKKKINY
;
A
#
# COMPACT_ATOMS: atom_id res chain seq x y z
N MET A 1 -15.80 42.97 0.15
CA MET A 1 -15.35 41.79 0.94
C MET A 1 -14.92 40.72 -0.06
N LYS A 2 -13.62 40.40 -0.14
CA LYS A 2 -13.06 39.51 -1.15
C LYS A 2 -12.93 38.10 -0.57
N ILE A 3 -13.54 37.15 -1.27
CA ILE A 3 -13.69 35.74 -0.96
C ILE A 3 -12.31 35.06 -0.92
N ALA A 4 -11.98 34.42 0.19
CA ALA A 4 -10.84 33.51 0.30
C ALA A 4 -11.37 32.09 0.55
N LEU A 5 -11.80 31.43 -0.53
CA LEU A 5 -12.03 29.98 -0.52
C LEU A 5 -10.69 29.32 -0.79
N ILE A 6 -9.96 29.00 0.27
CA ILE A 6 -8.74 28.21 0.18
C ILE A 6 -9.17 26.76 -0.02
N LEU A 7 -8.96 26.28 -1.26
CA LEU A 7 -8.92 24.87 -1.62
C LEU A 7 -7.93 24.15 -0.68
N SER A 8 -8.42 23.51 0.38
CA SER A 8 -7.62 22.63 1.20
C SER A 8 -7.37 21.33 0.44
N ALA A 9 -6.10 21.18 0.08
CA ALA A 9 -5.41 20.07 -0.54
C ALA A 9 -6.04 18.69 -0.33
N MET A 10 -6.15 17.97 -1.45
CA MET A 10 -6.30 16.52 -1.52
C MET A 10 -5.20 15.86 -0.68
N PHE A 11 -5.54 15.39 0.52
CA PHE A 11 -4.69 14.46 1.25
C PHE A 11 -4.66 13.16 0.44
N GLY A 12 -3.52 12.90 -0.22
CA GLY A 12 -3.25 11.67 -0.95
C GLY A 12 -3.12 10.53 0.04
N ILE A 13 -4.22 9.87 0.34
CA ILE A 13 -4.27 8.73 1.22
C ILE A 13 -3.85 7.51 0.39
N ALA A 14 -2.62 7.06 0.56
CA ALA A 14 -2.12 5.81 -0.01
C ALA A 14 -2.75 4.64 0.76
N PHE A 15 -4.04 4.38 0.54
CA PHE A 15 -4.72 3.23 1.11
C PHE A 15 -4.28 1.97 0.37
N SER A 16 -3.71 1.02 1.11
CA SER A 16 -3.79 -0.39 0.72
C SER A 16 -5.27 -0.74 0.56
N ALA A 17 -5.68 -1.19 -0.62
CA ALA A 17 -7.05 -1.61 -0.85
C ALA A 17 -7.24 -2.99 -0.22
N THR A 18 -7.82 -2.98 0.98
CA THR A 18 -8.37 -4.17 1.64
C THR A 18 -9.85 -4.27 1.31
N GLY A 19 -10.29 -5.47 0.95
CA GLY A 19 -11.69 -5.79 0.67
C GLY A 19 -12.15 -6.96 1.52
N PHE A 20 -13.40 -6.92 1.96
CA PHE A 20 -14.02 -7.99 2.74
C PHE A 20 -15.23 -8.51 1.98
N ASP A 21 -15.30 -9.83 1.77
CA ASP A 21 -16.44 -10.52 1.18
C ASP A 21 -17.11 -11.41 2.22
N THR A 22 -18.24 -10.94 2.74
CA THR A 22 -19.09 -11.66 3.70
C THR A 22 -20.18 -12.48 3.02
N SER A 23 -20.31 -12.44 1.69
CA SER A 23 -21.33 -13.23 0.96
C SER A 23 -21.13 -14.75 1.10
N GLN A 24 -19.96 -15.15 1.56
CA GLN A 24 -19.56 -16.54 1.77
C GLN A 24 -19.76 -17.00 3.22
N ALA A 25 -20.26 -16.12 4.09
CA ALA A 25 -20.53 -16.43 5.49
C ALA A 25 -21.41 -17.68 5.63
N GLY A 26 -21.07 -18.54 6.59
CA GLY A 26 -21.77 -19.79 6.84
C GLY A 26 -21.35 -20.99 5.98
N LYS A 27 -20.52 -20.79 4.94
CA LYS A 27 -19.94 -21.89 4.15
C LYS A 27 -18.81 -22.59 4.91
N LYS A 28 -18.33 -23.74 4.42
CA LYS A 28 -17.19 -24.48 5.01
C LYS A 28 -15.82 -24.01 4.51
N HIS A 29 -15.79 -23.23 3.44
CA HIS A 29 -14.59 -22.73 2.78
C HIS A 29 -14.94 -21.47 1.98
N CYS A 30 -13.95 -20.61 1.78
CA CYS A 30 -14.07 -19.50 0.84
C CYS A 30 -13.78 -20.01 -0.57
N THR A 31 -14.39 -19.38 -1.58
CA THR A 31 -14.15 -19.68 -2.99
C THR A 31 -13.71 -18.40 -3.70
N TYR A 32 -12.59 -18.47 -4.43
CA TYR A 32 -12.09 -17.37 -5.25
C TYR A 32 -11.67 -17.91 -6.62
N LYS A 33 -12.26 -17.41 -7.71
CA LYS A 33 -12.01 -17.85 -9.10
C LYS A 33 -11.97 -19.39 -9.27
N GLY A 34 -12.88 -20.09 -8.59
CA GLY A 34 -12.98 -21.56 -8.62
C GLY A 34 -12.04 -22.31 -7.66
N HIS A 35 -11.09 -21.63 -7.01
CA HIS A 35 -10.24 -22.21 -5.97
C HIS A 35 -10.93 -22.18 -4.60
N LYS A 36 -10.87 -23.32 -3.89
CA LYS A 36 -11.38 -23.44 -2.52
C LYS A 36 -10.26 -23.14 -1.52
N ILE A 37 -10.51 -22.19 -0.62
CA ILE A 37 -9.58 -21.76 0.41
C ILE A 37 -10.14 -22.23 1.76
N GLY A 38 -9.37 -23.04 2.47
CA GLY A 38 -9.75 -23.56 3.79
C GLY A 38 -9.88 -22.45 4.84
N LEU A 39 -10.63 -22.71 5.91
CA LEU A 39 -10.73 -21.79 7.03
C LEU A 39 -9.36 -21.56 7.68
N GLY A 40 -9.03 -20.31 7.99
CA GLY A 40 -7.74 -19.90 8.53
C GLY A 40 -6.58 -19.96 7.53
N MET A 41 -6.83 -20.37 6.28
CA MET A 41 -5.79 -20.48 5.27
C MET A 41 -5.62 -19.17 4.51
N VAL A 42 -4.37 -18.93 4.14
CA VAL A 42 -3.95 -17.86 3.24
C VAL A 42 -3.74 -18.46 1.84
N TYR A 43 -4.24 -17.76 0.83
CA TYR A 43 -4.08 -18.12 -0.57
C TYR A 43 -3.58 -16.92 -1.37
N GLN A 44 -2.57 -17.15 -2.21
CA GLN A 44 -2.04 -16.15 -3.12
C GLN A 44 -2.27 -16.65 -4.55
N PRO A 45 -3.21 -16.02 -5.30
CA PRO A 45 -3.53 -16.45 -6.64
C PRO A 45 -2.34 -16.24 -7.59
N PRO A 46 -2.07 -17.19 -8.50
CA PRO A 46 -0.97 -17.05 -9.45
C PRO A 46 -1.24 -15.86 -10.39
N ARG A 47 -0.18 -15.12 -10.74
CA ARG A 47 -0.22 -13.93 -11.61
C ARG A 47 -1.03 -12.74 -11.05
N GLU A 48 -1.41 -12.80 -9.78
CA GLU A 48 -2.11 -11.72 -9.10
C GLU A 48 -1.31 -11.33 -7.86
N CYS A 49 -0.96 -10.05 -7.75
CA CYS A 49 -0.24 -9.55 -6.59
C CYS A 49 -1.19 -9.16 -5.47
N MET A 50 -1.76 -10.18 -4.83
CA MET A 50 -2.67 -10.02 -3.71
C MET A 50 -2.64 -11.26 -2.82
N GLU A 51 -3.16 -11.09 -1.61
CA GLU A 51 -3.32 -12.14 -0.62
C GLU A 51 -4.79 -12.27 -0.23
N LEU A 52 -5.26 -13.50 -0.10
CA LEU A 52 -6.63 -13.84 0.29
C LEU A 52 -6.59 -14.63 1.59
N GLN A 53 -7.34 -14.20 2.59
CA GLN A 53 -7.44 -14.91 3.85
C GLN A 53 -8.90 -15.27 4.16
N CYS A 54 -9.14 -16.56 4.36
CA CYS A 54 -10.47 -17.05 4.68
C CYS A 54 -10.64 -17.14 6.20
N PHE A 55 -11.40 -16.23 6.79
CA PHE A 55 -11.63 -16.20 8.23
C PHE A 55 -12.77 -17.11 8.64
N ALA A 56 -12.60 -17.77 9.79
CA ALA A 56 -13.66 -18.54 10.42
C ALA A 56 -14.53 -17.66 11.31
N ASP A 57 -15.80 -18.04 11.46
CA ASP A 57 -16.70 -17.47 12.46
C ASP A 57 -16.26 -17.84 13.89
N SER A 58 -16.99 -17.33 14.87
CA SER A 58 -16.72 -17.59 16.29
C SER A 58 -16.76 -19.08 16.66
N THR A 59 -17.33 -19.94 15.81
CA THR A 59 -17.38 -21.39 16.01
C THR A 59 -16.14 -22.11 15.47
N GLY A 60 -15.35 -21.44 14.61
CA GLY A 60 -14.21 -22.04 13.92
C GLY A 60 -14.59 -23.03 12.82
N LYS A 61 -15.89 -23.24 12.56
CA LYS A 61 -16.38 -24.30 11.65
C LYS A 61 -16.95 -23.77 10.35
N ARG A 62 -17.27 -22.48 10.28
CA ARG A 62 -17.83 -21.85 9.09
C ARG A 62 -17.06 -20.59 8.76
N VAL A 63 -17.18 -20.16 7.52
CA VAL A 63 -16.64 -18.90 7.03
C VAL A 63 -17.35 -17.76 7.75
N ALA A 64 -16.59 -16.80 8.27
CA ALA A 64 -17.08 -15.47 8.60
C ALA A 64 -17.00 -14.59 7.36
N GLU A 65 -15.81 -14.49 6.79
CA GLU A 65 -15.49 -13.59 5.69
C GLU A 65 -14.26 -14.05 4.91
N LEU A 66 -14.14 -13.55 3.67
CA LEU A 66 -12.93 -13.61 2.88
C LEU A 66 -12.32 -12.21 2.84
N GLU A 67 -11.16 -12.03 3.46
CA GLU A 67 -10.37 -10.81 3.32
C GLU A 67 -9.50 -10.89 2.07
N MET A 68 -9.40 -9.77 1.37
CA MET A 68 -8.58 -9.59 0.18
C MET A 68 -7.64 -8.41 0.44
N VAL A 69 -6.34 -8.66 0.44
CA VAL A 69 -5.31 -7.65 0.61
C VAL A 69 -4.59 -7.48 -0.72
N SER A 70 -4.71 -6.30 -1.32
CA SER A 70 -4.03 -5.95 -2.56
C SER A 70 -2.95 -4.89 -2.33
N CYS A 71 -2.06 -4.72 -3.31
CA CYS A 71 -1.00 -3.72 -3.23
C CYS A 71 -1.54 -2.31 -3.00
N GLY A 72 -1.08 -1.68 -1.92
CA GLY A 72 -1.16 -0.23 -1.77
C GLY A 72 -0.09 0.47 -2.60
N VAL A 73 -0.22 1.80 -2.71
CA VAL A 73 0.82 2.62 -3.32
C VAL A 73 2.04 2.66 -2.38
N ARG A 74 3.14 2.03 -2.78
CA ARG A 74 4.44 2.16 -2.08
C ARG A 74 5.30 3.18 -2.80
N ILE A 75 5.61 4.29 -2.12
CA ILE A 75 6.55 5.31 -2.60
C ILE A 75 7.84 5.18 -1.80
N VAL A 76 8.96 4.98 -2.49
CA VAL A 76 10.30 4.98 -1.89
C VAL A 76 11.04 6.23 -2.38
N LEU A 77 11.38 7.09 -1.42
CA LEU A 77 12.17 8.28 -1.67
C LEU A 77 13.65 7.91 -1.68
N ILE A 78 14.32 8.20 -2.79
CA ILE A 78 15.74 7.92 -2.97
C ILE A 78 16.48 9.25 -2.99
N HIS A 79 17.40 9.40 -2.06
CA HIS A 79 18.27 10.57 -1.97
C HIS A 79 19.58 10.29 -2.72
N GLY A 80 20.08 11.29 -3.44
CA GLY A 80 21.38 11.18 -4.07
C GLY A 80 21.82 12.45 -4.79
N GLU A 81 23.06 12.41 -5.26
CA GLU A 81 23.64 13.46 -6.09
C GLU A 81 22.88 13.58 -7.41
N LYS A 82 22.57 14.82 -7.80
CA LYS A 82 22.08 15.12 -9.17
C LYS A 82 22.99 14.39 -10.16
N GLU A 83 22.38 13.78 -11.17
CA GLU A 83 23.03 13.03 -12.27
C GLU A 83 23.31 11.54 -12.04
N LYS A 84 23.13 10.99 -10.83
CA LYS A 84 23.11 9.52 -10.66
C LYS A 84 21.81 8.93 -11.20
N LYS A 85 21.91 8.15 -12.29
CA LYS A 85 20.77 7.41 -12.85
C LYS A 85 20.37 6.29 -11.89
N PHE A 86 19.30 6.50 -11.13
CA PHE A 86 18.68 5.42 -10.36
C PHE A 86 18.00 4.43 -11.32
N ILE A 87 18.49 3.20 -11.36
CA ILE A 87 17.85 2.11 -12.10
C ILE A 87 16.73 1.56 -11.22
N LYS A 88 15.49 1.82 -11.60
CA LYS A 88 14.31 1.31 -10.90
C LYS A 88 14.29 -0.22 -11.02
N PRO A 89 14.23 -0.98 -9.91
CA PRO A 89 13.94 -2.41 -10.02
C PRO A 89 12.57 -2.58 -10.66
N GLN A 90 12.46 -3.50 -11.62
CA GLN A 90 11.18 -3.84 -12.24
C GLN A 90 10.39 -4.73 -11.27
N PRO A 91 9.09 -4.45 -11.05
CA PRO A 91 8.25 -5.38 -10.32
C PRO A 91 8.11 -6.68 -11.13
N SER A 92 8.25 -7.82 -10.45
CA SER A 92 8.02 -9.14 -11.05
C SER A 92 6.73 -9.74 -10.51
N LEU A 93 5.85 -10.18 -11.42
CA LEU A 93 4.62 -10.91 -11.09
C LEU A 93 4.89 -12.38 -10.75
N ASP A 94 6.14 -12.84 -10.86
CA ASP A 94 6.55 -14.18 -10.42
C ASP A 94 6.82 -14.24 -8.91
N LEU A 95 6.91 -13.09 -8.26
CA LEU A 95 7.08 -12.98 -6.81
C LEU A 95 5.73 -13.08 -6.09
N LYS A 96 5.79 -13.49 -4.82
CA LYS A 96 4.62 -13.57 -3.95
C LYS A 96 4.27 -12.21 -3.36
N TYR A 97 3.02 -12.02 -2.94
CA TYR A 97 2.67 -10.82 -2.16
C TYR A 97 3.46 -10.84 -0.83
N PRO A 98 4.02 -9.70 -0.38
CA PRO A 98 3.93 -8.34 -0.95
C PRO A 98 5.06 -7.96 -1.92
N GLU A 99 5.98 -8.88 -2.24
CA GLU A 99 7.19 -8.60 -3.04
C GLU A 99 6.88 -8.31 -4.52
N CYS A 100 5.78 -8.84 -5.05
CA CYS A 100 5.31 -8.52 -6.40
C CYS A 100 4.71 -7.11 -6.53
N CYS A 101 4.57 -6.36 -5.43
CA CYS A 101 3.88 -5.08 -5.47
C CYS A 101 4.70 -4.01 -6.20
N PRO A 102 4.07 -3.20 -7.07
CA PRO A 102 4.76 -2.11 -7.74
C PRO A 102 5.21 -1.07 -6.71
N THR A 103 6.48 -0.68 -6.81
CA THR A 103 7.05 0.39 -5.99
C THR A 103 7.37 1.59 -6.86
N ILE A 104 6.85 2.75 -6.48
CA ILE A 104 7.13 4.02 -7.13
C ILE A 104 8.40 4.59 -6.48
N TYR A 105 9.42 4.82 -7.29
CA TYR A 105 10.66 5.45 -6.86
C TYR A 105 10.67 6.91 -7.27
N GLU A 106 10.78 7.80 -6.28
CA GLU A 106 10.95 9.24 -6.47
C GLU A 106 12.36 9.62 -6.03
N PHE A 107 13.07 10.30 -6.93
CA PHE A 107 14.42 10.77 -6.66
C PHE A 107 14.39 12.19 -6.12
N ILE A 108 15.00 12.41 -4.96
CA ILE A 108 15.12 13.72 -4.33
C ILE A 108 16.60 14.12 -4.35
N PRO A 109 16.98 15.16 -5.12
CA PRO A 109 18.35 15.65 -5.12
C PRO A 109 18.70 16.31 -3.78
N ASP A 110 19.89 16.02 -3.25
CA ASP A 110 20.38 16.49 -1.94
C ASP A 110 20.47 18.02 -1.78
N ASP A 111 20.37 18.78 -2.88
CA ASP A 111 20.39 20.25 -2.87
C ASP A 111 19.11 20.87 -2.29
N GLU A 112 17.97 20.17 -2.31
CA GLU A 112 16.69 20.73 -1.85
C GLU A 112 16.55 20.72 -0.32
N THR A 113 17.22 19.81 0.38
CA THR A 113 17.23 19.73 1.85
C THR A 113 18.03 20.85 2.51
N LYS A 114 19.00 21.46 1.81
CA LYS A 114 19.80 22.59 2.34
C LYS A 114 19.03 23.92 2.40
N LYS A 115 17.97 24.09 1.61
CA LYS A 115 17.13 25.30 1.67
C LYS A 115 16.12 25.29 2.81
N SER A 116 15.67 24.11 3.24
CA SER A 116 14.68 23.95 4.33
C SER A 116 15.26 24.28 5.72
N THR A 117 16.53 23.97 5.97
CA THR A 117 17.18 24.18 7.29
C THR A 117 17.79 25.57 7.47
N SER A 118 17.92 26.38 6.40
CA SER A 118 18.61 27.68 6.46
C SER A 118 17.72 28.87 6.88
N SER A 119 16.39 28.76 6.87
CA SER A 119 15.51 29.88 7.27
C SER A 119 15.14 29.94 8.77
N LYS A 120 15.65 29.04 9.62
CA LYS A 120 15.36 29.02 11.07
C LYS A 120 16.51 29.46 11.98
N LYS A 121 17.41 30.33 11.49
CA LYS A 121 18.29 31.15 12.35
C LYS A 121 17.98 32.64 12.18
N LYS A 122 16.76 33.04 12.55
CA LYS A 122 16.49 34.46 12.88
C LYS A 122 16.73 34.63 14.38
N LYS A 123 17.84 35.32 14.66
CA LYS A 123 18.38 35.81 15.95
C LYS A 123 17.38 35.87 17.11
N ILE A 124 17.76 35.29 18.25
CA ILE A 124 17.38 35.78 19.58
C ILE A 124 18.70 36.22 20.22
N ASN A 125 18.91 37.53 20.33
CA ASN A 125 19.90 38.11 21.24
C ASN A 125 19.16 38.41 22.54
N TYR A 126 19.67 37.88 23.65
CA TYR A 126 19.43 38.42 24.99
C TYR A 126 20.47 39.49 25.28
#